data_AF-A0A9X1XAU6-F1
#
_entry.id   AF-A0A9X1XAU6-F1
#
_cell.length_a   1.000
_cell.length_b   1.000
_cell.length_c   1.000
_cell.angle_alpha   90.00
_cell.angle_beta   90.00
_cell.angle_gamma   90.00
#
_symmetry.space_group_name_H-M   'P 1'
#
loop_
_entity.id
_entity.type
_entity.pdbx_description
1 polymer ?
#
loop_
_entity_poly.entity_id
_entity_poly.type
_entity_poly.pdbx_seq_one_letter_code
_entity_poly.pdbx_strand_id
1 'polypeptide(L)' 'MDHEKNQLSNAQDGLTEADQMQPQGVDVQYSSEVADQDDREALERAEEADRRQLNQ' A
#
# COMPACT_ATOMS: atom_id res chain seq x y z
N MET A 1 26.67 -31.90 14.80
CA MET A 1 26.54 -30.45 14.53
C MET A 1 25.05 -30.18 14.51
N ASP A 2 24.46 -30.14 15.71
CA ASP A 2 23.02 -30.04 15.92
C ASP A 2 22.71 -28.60 16.31
N HIS A 3 22.60 -27.73 15.30
CA HIS A 3 22.37 -26.29 15.49
C HIS A 3 20.97 -25.82 15.07
N GLU A 4 19.97 -26.69 14.99
CA GLU A 4 18.65 -26.30 14.44
C GLU A 4 17.46 -26.64 15.35
N LYS A 5 17.63 -26.52 16.67
CA LYS A 5 16.48 -26.59 17.60
C LYS A 5 16.37 -25.38 18.51
N ASN A 6 16.89 -24.24 18.04
CA ASN A 6 16.75 -22.98 18.74
C ASN A 6 15.55 -22.21 18.15
N GLN A 7 14.55 -21.95 19.01
CA GLN A 7 13.69 -20.75 18.97
C GLN A 7 12.39 -20.74 18.14
N LEU A 8 11.65 -21.85 17.99
CA LEU A 8 10.26 -21.78 17.47
C LEU A 8 9.22 -22.39 18.40
N SER A 9 9.60 -22.77 19.61
CA SER A 9 8.69 -23.26 20.62
C SER A 9 8.45 -22.18 21.67
N ASN A 10 7.26 -21.59 21.61
CA ASN A 10 6.59 -20.82 22.67
C ASN A 10 7.03 -19.35 22.81
N ALA A 11 6.81 -18.56 21.78
CA ALA A 11 6.20 -17.26 22.01
C ALA A 11 4.74 -17.42 21.60
N GLN A 12 3.89 -17.66 22.59
CA GLN A 12 2.47 -17.38 22.46
C GLN A 12 2.42 -15.86 22.29
N ASP A 13 2.61 -15.40 21.05
CA ASP A 13 2.43 -14.01 20.62
C ASP A 13 1.10 -13.60 21.24
N GLY A 14 1.10 -12.60 22.12
CA GLY A 14 -0.06 -12.21 22.94
C GLY A 14 -1.25 -11.67 22.14
N LEU A 15 -1.32 -12.03 20.85
CA LEU A 15 -2.37 -11.78 19.90
C LEU A 15 -3.56 -12.66 20.26
N THR A 16 -4.61 -12.00 20.70
CA THR A 16 -5.93 -12.60 20.85
C THR A 16 -6.46 -13.05 19.48
N GLU A 17 -7.46 -13.92 19.45
CA GLU A 17 -8.11 -14.31 18.18
C GLU A 17 -8.60 -13.09 17.37
N ALA A 18 -8.94 -11.98 18.06
CA ALA A 18 -9.31 -10.72 17.43
C ALA A 18 -8.12 -10.02 16.75
N ASP A 19 -6.90 -10.13 17.28
CA ASP A 19 -5.70 -9.52 16.69
C ASP A 19 -5.25 -10.27 15.43
N GLN A 20 -5.65 -11.54 15.29
CA GLN A 20 -5.39 -12.35 14.09
C GLN A 20 -6.43 -12.12 12.99
N MET A 21 -7.60 -11.56 13.33
CA MET A 21 -8.60 -11.19 12.34
C MET A 21 -8.28 -9.81 11.77
N GLN A 22 -7.62 -9.78 10.62
CA GLN A 22 -7.55 -8.54 9.85
C GLN A 22 -8.98 -8.14 9.44
N PRO A 23 -9.43 -6.90 9.71
CA PRO A 23 -10.73 -6.46 9.26
C PRO A 23 -10.80 -6.58 7.74
N GLN A 24 -11.92 -7.08 7.23
CA GLN A 24 -12.14 -7.14 5.79
C GLN A 24 -12.03 -5.71 5.24
N GLY A 25 -11.13 -5.51 4.27
CA GLY A 25 -10.99 -4.22 3.60
C GLY A 25 -12.33 -3.81 2.99
N VAL A 26 -12.67 -2.54 3.12
CA VAL A 26 -13.87 -2.00 2.47
C VAL A 26 -13.50 -1.66 1.03
N ASP A 27 -14.16 -2.29 0.07
CA ASP A 27 -14.04 -1.93 -1.34
C ASP A 27 -14.65 -0.54 -1.54
N VAL A 28 -13.79 0.48 -1.64
CA VAL A 28 -14.20 1.85 -1.91
C VAL A 28 -14.31 2.03 -3.43
N GLN A 29 -15.51 2.26 -3.93
CA GLN A 29 -15.72 2.67 -5.31
C GLN A 29 -15.51 4.18 -5.42
N TYR A 30 -14.46 4.59 -6.13
CA TYR A 30 -14.25 5.99 -6.46
C TYR A 30 -15.36 6.46 -7.42
N SER A 31 -15.93 7.63 -7.15
CA SER A 31 -16.86 8.28 -8.10
C SER A 31 -16.12 8.62 -9.40
N SER A 32 -16.80 8.48 -10.54
CA SER A 32 -16.24 8.83 -11.86
C SER A 32 -15.70 10.26 -11.91
N GLU A 33 -16.33 11.20 -11.20
CA GLU A 33 -15.88 12.60 -11.10
C GLU A 33 -14.47 12.75 -10.48
N VAL A 34 -14.13 11.90 -9.50
CA VAL A 34 -12.81 11.91 -8.85
C VAL A 34 -11.77 11.26 -9.77
N ALA A 35 -12.14 10.19 -10.46
CA ALA A 35 -11.28 9.56 -11.46
C ALA A 35 -10.95 10.53 -12.61
N ASP A 36 -11.95 11.25 -13.12
CA ASP A 36 -11.78 12.25 -14.18
C ASP A 36 -10.94 13.46 -13.72
N GLN A 37 -10.92 13.78 -12.42
CA GLN A 37 -10.06 14.82 -11.86
C GLN A 37 -8.61 14.33 -11.75
N ASP A 38 -8.40 13.13 -11.21
CA ASP A 38 -7.06 12.54 -11.04
C ASP A 38 -6.36 12.35 -12.39
N ASP A 39 -7.10 11.90 -13.42
CA ASP A 39 -6.56 11.75 -14.78
C ASP A 39 -6.09 13.08 -15.36
N ARG A 40 -6.83 14.17 -15.13
CA ARG A 40 -6.45 15.52 -15.58
C ARG A 40 -5.20 16.02 -14.86
N GLU A 41 -5.16 15.89 -13.53
CA GLU A 41 -4.00 16.31 -12.73
C GLU A 41 -2.74 15.51 -13.06
N ALA A 42 -2.90 14.21 -13.37
CA ALA A 42 -1.79 13.36 -13.79
C ALA A 42 -1.20 13.80 -15.13
N LEU A 43 -2.05 14.14 -16.10
CA LEU A 43 -1.63 14.64 -17.41
C LEU A 43 -0.91 15.99 -17.30
N GLU A 44 -1.47 16.94 -16.55
CA GLU A 44 -0.83 18.26 -16.35
C GLU A 44 0.56 18.12 -15.71
N ARG A 45 0.71 17.23 -14.73
CA ARG A 45 1.99 16.96 -14.09
C ARG A 45 3.02 16.36 -15.05
N ALA A 46 2.58 15.47 -15.94
CA ALA A 46 3.45 14.88 -16.95
C ALA A 46 3.94 15.93 -17.95
N GLU A 47 3.03 16.77 -18.46
CA GLU A 47 3.38 17.87 -19.38
C GLU A 47 4.33 18.88 -18.74
N GLU A 48 4.11 19.21 -17.46
CA GLU A 48 5.00 20.14 -16.75
C GLU A 48 6.40 19.53 -16.54
N ALA A 49 6.49 18.24 -16.21
CA ALA A 49 7.75 17.53 -16.07
C ALA A 49 8.54 17.52 -17.39
N ASP A 50 7.88 17.21 -18.51
CA ASP A 50 8.48 17.24 -19.84
C ASP A 50 8.97 18.65 -20.21
N ARG A 51 8.18 19.68 -19.89
CA ARG A 51 8.58 21.08 -20.09
C ARG A 51 9.80 21.47 -19.26
N ARG A 52 9.93 20.97 -18.03
CA ARG A 52 11.11 21.21 -17.18
C ARG A 52 12.34 20.44 -17.69
N GLN A 53 12.15 19.28 -18.30
CA GLN A 53 13.24 18.50 -18.88
C GLN A 53 13.80 19.14 -20.15
N LEU A 54 12.94 19.73 -20.99
CA LEU A 54 13.35 20.39 -22.23
C LEU A 54 14.00 21.78 -22.03
N ASN A 55 13.73 22.42 -20.89
CA ASN A 55 14.30 23.73 -20.54
C ASN A 55 15.57 23.65 -19.64
N GLN A 56 16.12 22.44 -19.45
CA GLN A 56 17.44 22.21 -18.83
C GLN A 56 18.52 22.16 -19.90
#